data_AF-A0A0S7X4M1-F1
#
_entry.id   AF-A0A0S7X4M1-F1
#
_cell.length_a   1.000
_cell.length_b   1.000
_cell.length_c   1.000
_cell.angle_alpha   90.00
_cell.angle_beta   90.00
_cell.angle_gamma   90.00
#
_symmetry.space_group_name_H-M   'P 1'
#
loop_
_entity.id
_entity.type
_entity.pdbx_description
1 polymer ?
#
loop_
_entity_poly.entity_id
_entity_poly.type
_entity_poly.pdbx_seq_one_letter_code
_entity_poly.pdbx_strand_id
1 'polypeptide(L)'
;MKAMPTKVKRHSGWDPLIEDEWTRICYERSRSLTAAYYAKPTDADVQVFRGQVVVNEVTAPFLYSKFTPTRMRIRRGTYPKLDAVVDDLLRDGKYISDRMKVLKLLLWCRDIPFRKRTTKYYHAGGPEELIAWQGGSMCNEMNRVFMVMCQIAGFASRYVGHYSAVRPDRKLTTYAGHGVAEVFVEGSWAYFDIRGRHFEWPDGTLASLWDLIRNPDLYVHQPETVRILRDPRHNNWNPGQRLVMWPHLQVIANYDAAVRRKCTYTPVIQTPARARKLREASRKITAEARKKLRKVLKEGYTPPARTPWD
;
A
#
# COMPACT_ATOMS: atom_id res chain seq x y z
N MET A 1 30.30 -7.90 -9.68
CA MET A 1 29.36 -7.06 -8.89
C MET A 1 29.92 -5.66 -8.77
N LYS A 2 29.24 -4.62 -9.31
CA LYS A 2 29.63 -3.22 -9.04
C LYS A 2 29.30 -2.90 -7.59
N ALA A 3 30.27 -2.38 -6.84
CA ALA A 3 30.06 -1.97 -5.45
C ALA A 3 28.92 -0.94 -5.38
N MET A 4 27.93 -1.18 -4.52
CA MET A 4 26.88 -0.19 -4.27
C MET A 4 27.52 1.10 -3.71
N PRO A 5 27.09 2.30 -4.16
CA PRO A 5 27.61 3.54 -3.63
C PRO A 5 27.35 3.63 -2.12
N THR A 6 28.43 3.58 -1.34
CA THR A 6 28.44 3.54 0.13
C THR A 6 27.98 4.84 0.79
N LYS A 7 27.69 5.88 0.00
CA LYS A 7 27.16 7.16 0.47
C LYS A 7 26.06 7.64 -0.46
N VAL A 8 24.84 7.12 -0.27
CA VAL A 8 23.64 7.83 -0.71
C VAL A 8 23.52 9.08 0.17
N LYS A 9 23.98 10.23 -0.34
CA LYS A 9 23.71 11.51 0.32
C LYS A 9 22.20 11.63 0.44
N ARG A 10 21.69 11.70 1.68
CA ARG A 10 20.29 12.08 1.96
C ARG A 10 20.14 13.54 1.57
N HIS A 11 19.97 13.82 0.28
CA HIS A 11 19.44 15.10 -0.14
C HIS A 11 18.00 15.14 0.33
N SER A 12 17.66 16.21 1.06
CA SER A 12 16.31 16.58 1.41
C SER A 12 15.48 16.69 0.12
N GLY A 13 14.80 15.61 -0.27
CA GLY A 13 13.70 15.64 -1.22
C GLY A 13 13.65 14.64 -2.37
N TRP A 14 14.67 13.82 -2.65
CA TRP A 14 14.63 12.92 -3.82
C TRP A 14 15.36 11.58 -3.64
N ASP A 15 14.78 10.53 -4.25
CA ASP A 15 15.23 9.13 -4.23
C ASP A 15 15.96 8.81 -5.56
N PRO A 16 17.28 8.56 -5.57
CA PRO A 16 18.11 8.44 -6.78
C PRO A 16 17.92 7.13 -7.58
N LEU A 17 16.74 6.48 -7.50
CA LEU A 17 16.54 5.10 -7.96
C LEU A 17 15.38 4.93 -8.97
N ILE A 18 14.79 6.03 -9.43
CA ILE A 18 13.87 6.05 -10.58
C ILE A 18 14.68 6.48 -11.80
N GLU A 19 15.11 5.51 -12.59
CA GLU A 19 16.02 5.75 -13.72
C GLU A 19 15.32 6.29 -14.95
N ASP A 20 14.00 6.04 -15.09
CA ASP A 20 13.25 6.45 -16.27
C ASP A 20 12.23 7.57 -15.99
N GLU A 21 12.17 8.51 -16.92
CA GLU A 21 11.34 9.72 -16.85
C GLU A 21 9.83 9.40 -16.80
N TRP A 22 9.40 8.31 -17.42
CA TRP A 22 8.01 7.88 -17.41
C TRP A 22 7.55 7.47 -16.01
N THR A 23 8.33 6.62 -15.34
CA THR A 23 8.07 6.20 -13.96
C THR A 23 8.08 7.40 -13.02
N ARG A 24 8.99 8.36 -13.22
CA ARG A 24 9.03 9.61 -12.45
C ARG A 24 7.73 10.40 -12.58
N ILE A 25 7.23 10.60 -13.80
CA ILE A 25 5.97 11.32 -14.03
C ILE A 25 4.78 10.59 -13.37
N CYS A 26 4.74 9.26 -13.45
CA CYS A 26 3.70 8.47 -12.81
C CYS A 26 3.75 8.58 -11.27
N TYR A 27 4.96 8.56 -10.70
CA TYR A 27 5.18 8.75 -9.27
C TYR A 27 4.73 10.14 -8.80
N GLU A 28 5.15 11.19 -9.51
CA GLU A 28 4.76 12.58 -9.21
C GLU A 28 3.25 12.76 -9.25
N ARG A 29 2.58 12.19 -10.26
CA ARG A 29 1.11 12.20 -10.34
C ARG A 29 0.51 11.59 -9.09
N SER A 30 0.92 10.38 -8.71
CA SER A 30 0.35 9.67 -7.56
C SER A 30 0.55 10.45 -6.26
N ARG A 31 1.73 11.04 -6.06
CA ARG A 31 2.00 11.91 -4.91
C ARG A 31 1.08 13.14 -4.90
N SER A 32 0.91 13.80 -6.04
CA SER A 32 0.04 14.97 -6.16
C SER A 32 -1.43 14.62 -5.91
N LEU A 33 -1.89 13.46 -6.39
CA LEU A 33 -3.26 12.97 -6.15
C LEU A 33 -3.50 12.71 -4.66
N THR A 34 -2.56 12.06 -3.98
CA THR A 34 -2.64 11.82 -2.54
C THR A 34 -2.62 13.14 -1.76
N ALA A 35 -1.70 14.05 -2.11
CA ALA A 35 -1.62 15.36 -1.46
C ALA A 35 -2.92 16.18 -1.62
N ALA A 36 -3.59 16.08 -2.76
CA ALA A 36 -4.88 16.73 -2.97
C ALA A 36 -6.01 16.12 -2.12
N TYR A 37 -5.92 14.82 -1.81
CA TYR A 37 -6.94 14.11 -1.04
C TYR A 37 -6.91 14.48 0.45
N TYR A 38 -5.71 14.60 1.01
CA TYR A 38 -5.47 14.89 2.43
C TYR A 38 -5.37 16.39 2.71
N ALA A 39 -5.55 16.77 3.98
CA ALA A 39 -5.68 18.18 4.35
C ALA A 39 -4.32 18.85 4.57
N LYS A 40 -3.36 18.11 5.13
CA LYS A 40 -2.07 18.67 5.55
C LYS A 40 -0.90 17.89 4.99
N PRO A 41 0.20 18.56 4.60
CA PRO A 41 1.46 17.91 4.25
C PRO A 41 2.00 16.97 5.34
N THR A 42 1.65 17.22 6.60
CA THR A 42 2.03 16.43 7.77
C THR A 42 1.12 15.24 8.02
N ASP A 43 0.02 15.07 7.28
CA ASP A 43 -0.89 13.94 7.51
C ASP A 43 -0.19 12.60 7.25
N ALA A 44 -0.51 11.60 8.07
CA ALA A 44 0.16 10.31 8.07
C ALA A 44 0.23 9.65 6.69
N ASP A 45 -0.86 9.67 5.91
CA ASP A 45 -0.86 9.14 4.56
C ASP A 45 0.04 9.92 3.60
N VAL A 46 0.13 11.25 3.74
CA VAL A 46 1.08 12.05 2.95
C VAL A 46 2.53 11.72 3.34
N GLN A 47 2.80 11.47 4.62
CA GLN A 47 4.14 11.11 5.11
C GLN A 47 4.54 9.70 4.68
N VAL A 48 3.61 8.73 4.72
CA VAL A 48 3.81 7.39 4.12
C VAL A 48 4.23 7.54 2.67
N PHE A 49 3.53 8.36 1.89
CA PHE A 49 3.86 8.59 0.49
C PHE A 49 5.21 9.27 0.25
N ARG A 50 5.64 10.13 1.17
CA ARG A 50 6.95 10.79 1.09
C ARG A 50 8.11 9.86 1.43
N GLY A 51 7.87 8.83 2.25
CA GLY A 51 8.87 7.85 2.66
C GLY A 51 9.00 6.63 1.75
N GLN A 52 8.45 6.70 0.54
CA GLN A 52 8.39 5.59 -0.41
C GLN A 52 9.66 5.44 -1.21
N VAL A 53 10.11 4.19 -1.31
CA VAL A 53 11.21 3.77 -2.17
C VAL A 53 10.66 2.82 -3.21
N VAL A 54 11.02 3.03 -4.47
CA VAL A 54 10.60 2.18 -5.58
C VAL A 54 11.23 0.79 -5.45
N VAL A 55 10.46 -0.25 -5.74
CA VAL A 55 10.96 -1.63 -5.74
C VAL A 55 11.42 -1.99 -7.15
N ASN A 56 12.71 -2.29 -7.30
CA ASN A 56 13.31 -2.77 -8.54
C ASN A 56 14.55 -3.63 -8.22
N GLU A 57 15.24 -4.14 -9.24
CA GLU A 57 16.45 -4.97 -9.09
C GLU A 57 17.56 -4.28 -8.27
N VAL A 58 17.65 -2.95 -8.31
CA VAL A 58 18.67 -2.18 -7.59
C VAL A 58 18.29 -2.01 -6.12
N THR A 59 17.02 -1.71 -5.84
CA THR A 59 16.56 -1.36 -4.50
C THR A 59 16.12 -2.56 -3.67
N ALA A 60 15.68 -3.66 -4.31
CA ALA A 60 15.16 -4.83 -3.61
C ALA A 60 16.14 -5.41 -2.58
N PRO A 61 17.46 -5.60 -2.87
CA PRO A 61 18.40 -6.09 -1.87
C PRO A 61 18.49 -5.21 -0.62
N PHE A 62 18.37 -3.89 -0.78
CA PHE A 62 18.34 -2.96 0.35
C PHE A 62 17.01 -3.03 1.10
N LEU A 63 15.89 -3.02 0.38
CA LEU A 63 14.54 -3.04 0.95
C LEU A 63 14.25 -4.32 1.75
N TYR A 64 14.75 -5.47 1.30
CA TYR A 64 14.56 -6.77 1.95
C TYR A 64 15.68 -7.14 2.92
N SER A 65 16.64 -6.23 3.17
CA SER A 65 17.65 -6.39 4.23
C SER A 65 17.29 -5.59 5.48
N LYS A 66 18.05 -4.54 5.81
CA LYS A 66 17.92 -3.76 7.06
C LYS A 66 17.03 -2.52 6.92
N PHE A 67 16.41 -2.30 5.76
CA PHE A 67 15.59 -1.11 5.53
C PHE A 67 14.41 -1.01 6.50
N THR A 68 13.65 -2.10 6.65
CA THR A 68 12.58 -2.21 7.65
C THR A 68 13.06 -3.10 8.79
N PRO A 69 13.13 -2.60 10.04
CA PRO A 69 13.44 -3.46 11.18
C PRO A 69 12.42 -4.59 11.30
N THR A 70 12.89 -5.82 11.50
CA THR A 70 12.03 -6.99 11.77
C THR A 70 11.52 -7.05 13.22
N ARG A 71 11.93 -6.08 14.05
CA ARG A 71 11.45 -5.89 15.43
C ARG A 71 10.69 -4.58 15.54
N MET A 72 9.51 -4.64 16.15
CA MET A 72 8.60 -3.51 16.24
C MET A 72 8.88 -2.59 17.42
N ARG A 73 8.52 -1.31 17.24
CA ARG A 73 8.66 -0.26 18.25
C ARG A 73 7.33 0.21 18.83
N ILE A 74 6.21 -0.40 18.42
CA ILE A 74 4.92 -0.18 19.08
C ILE A 74 4.99 -0.74 20.49
N ARG A 75 4.53 0.08 21.45
CA ARG A 75 4.35 -0.33 22.84
C ARG A 75 2.88 -0.69 23.06
N ARG A 76 2.60 -1.80 23.74
CA ARG A 76 1.26 -2.13 24.23
C ARG A 76 0.66 -0.93 24.97
N GLY A 77 -0.64 -0.68 24.79
CA GLY A 77 -1.35 0.47 25.32
C GLY A 77 -1.26 1.73 24.45
N THR A 78 -0.51 1.72 23.34
CA THR A 78 -0.48 2.84 22.39
C THR A 78 -1.79 2.96 21.61
N TYR A 79 -2.52 1.85 21.45
CA TYR A 79 -3.82 1.79 20.79
C TYR A 79 -4.77 0.93 21.63
N PRO A 80 -5.24 1.40 22.79
CA PRO A 80 -5.94 0.57 23.76
C PRO A 80 -7.11 -0.22 23.18
N LYS A 81 -7.84 0.36 22.22
CA LYS A 81 -8.96 -0.34 21.60
C LYS A 81 -8.51 -1.40 20.60
N LEU A 82 -7.46 -1.12 19.81
CA LEU A 82 -6.90 -2.13 18.91
C LEU A 82 -6.12 -3.21 19.67
N ASP A 83 -5.49 -2.87 20.80
CA ASP A 83 -4.87 -3.82 21.74
C ASP A 83 -5.92 -4.84 22.20
N ALA A 84 -7.08 -4.37 22.67
CA ALA A 84 -8.18 -5.24 23.08
C ALA A 84 -8.71 -6.14 21.95
N VAL A 85 -8.81 -5.60 20.73
CA VAL A 85 -9.19 -6.39 19.55
C VAL A 85 -8.16 -7.47 19.23
N VAL A 86 -6.87 -7.12 19.28
CA VAL A 86 -5.79 -8.09 19.03
C VAL A 86 -5.79 -9.18 20.09
N ASP A 87 -5.95 -8.82 21.37
CA ASP A 87 -5.99 -9.78 22.47
C ASP A 87 -7.21 -10.71 22.37
N ASP A 88 -8.35 -10.19 21.92
CA ASP A 88 -9.55 -10.99 21.69
C ASP A 88 -9.38 -11.97 20.51
N LEU A 89 -8.94 -11.47 19.35
CA LEU A 89 -8.74 -12.28 18.14
C LEU A 89 -7.68 -13.37 18.33
N LEU A 90 -6.66 -13.07 19.14
CA LEU A 90 -5.51 -13.93 19.38
C LEU A 90 -5.51 -14.54 20.78
N ARG A 91 -6.66 -14.59 21.46
CA ARG A 91 -6.80 -15.18 22.80
C ARG A 91 -6.26 -16.61 22.87
N ASP A 92 -6.52 -17.40 21.83
CA ASP A 92 -6.00 -18.77 21.66
C ASP A 92 -4.64 -18.80 20.96
N GLY A 93 -3.87 -17.72 21.04
CA GLY A 93 -2.66 -17.48 20.25
C GLY A 93 -1.58 -18.55 20.37
N LYS A 94 -1.56 -19.31 21.48
CA LYS A 94 -0.65 -20.46 21.65
C LYS A 94 -1.01 -21.68 20.79
N TYR A 95 -2.25 -21.76 20.30
CA TYR A 95 -2.78 -22.90 19.54
C TYR A 95 -2.95 -22.61 18.05
N ILE A 96 -2.55 -21.43 17.59
CA ILE A 96 -2.62 -21.05 16.18
C ILE A 96 -1.26 -20.59 15.67
N SER A 97 -0.94 -20.95 14.42
CA SER A 97 0.30 -20.55 13.77
C SER A 97 0.38 -19.04 13.58
N ASP A 98 1.60 -18.51 13.41
CA ASP A 98 1.81 -17.08 13.17
C ASP A 98 1.13 -16.59 11.90
N ARG A 99 1.13 -17.38 10.82
CA ARG A 99 0.33 -17.13 9.62
C ARG A 99 -1.15 -16.99 9.96
N MET A 100 -1.72 -17.90 10.75
CA MET A 100 -3.13 -17.82 11.13
C MET A 100 -3.44 -16.58 11.97
N LYS A 101 -2.52 -16.16 12.85
CA LYS A 101 -2.65 -14.89 13.59
C LYS A 101 -2.75 -13.72 12.61
N VAL A 102 -1.81 -13.59 11.68
CA VAL A 102 -1.81 -12.51 10.68
C VAL A 102 -3.08 -12.54 9.81
N LEU A 103 -3.52 -13.71 9.37
CA LEU A 103 -4.74 -13.86 8.57
C LEU A 103 -6.00 -13.46 9.36
N LYS A 104 -6.12 -13.82 10.64
CA LYS A 104 -7.24 -13.35 11.49
C LYS A 104 -7.28 -11.83 11.58
N LEU A 105 -6.13 -11.18 11.77
CA LEU A 105 -6.04 -9.71 11.81
C LEU A 105 -6.43 -9.11 10.45
N LEU A 106 -5.96 -9.70 9.34
CA LEU A 106 -6.30 -9.27 7.99
C LEU A 106 -7.80 -9.31 7.73
N LEU A 107 -8.45 -10.43 8.05
CA LEU A 107 -9.89 -10.62 7.86
C LEU A 107 -10.71 -9.67 8.72
N TRP A 108 -10.26 -9.39 9.95
CA TRP A 108 -10.90 -8.37 10.78
C TRP A 108 -10.82 -6.99 10.12
N CYS A 109 -9.64 -6.61 9.58
CA CYS A 109 -9.48 -5.34 8.89
C CYS A 109 -10.28 -5.25 7.59
N ARG A 110 -10.35 -6.34 6.82
CA ARG A 110 -11.14 -6.45 5.59
C ARG A 110 -12.60 -6.08 5.80
N ASP A 111 -13.14 -6.42 6.96
CA ASP A 111 -14.56 -6.24 7.27
C ASP A 111 -14.90 -4.85 7.86
N ILE A 112 -13.90 -3.99 8.14
CA ILE A 112 -14.10 -2.62 8.65
C ILE A 112 -15.15 -1.82 7.86
N PRO A 113 -15.11 -1.74 6.51
CA PRO A 113 -16.02 -0.88 5.74
C PRO A 113 -17.50 -1.26 5.87
N PHE A 114 -17.76 -2.50 6.27
CA PHE A 114 -19.09 -3.12 6.33
C PHE A 114 -19.67 -3.16 7.75
N ARG A 115 -18.91 -2.71 8.74
CA ARG A 115 -19.42 -2.51 10.10
C ARG A 115 -20.33 -1.29 10.12
N LYS A 116 -21.26 -1.27 11.09
CA LYS A 116 -22.23 -0.18 11.26
C LYS A 116 -21.48 1.15 11.35
N ARG A 117 -21.69 2.02 10.36
CA ARG A 117 -21.10 3.36 10.35
C ARG A 117 -21.81 4.23 11.38
N THR A 118 -21.04 5.05 12.06
CA THR A 118 -21.54 6.03 13.04
C THR A 118 -21.92 7.36 12.41
N THR A 119 -21.61 7.57 11.11
CA THR A 119 -21.79 8.85 10.42
C THR A 119 -22.40 8.66 9.03
N LYS A 120 -23.19 9.65 8.59
CA LYS A 120 -23.74 9.74 7.22
C LYS A 120 -22.65 10.02 6.18
N TYR A 121 -21.56 10.70 6.59
CA TYR A 121 -20.43 11.05 5.73
C TYR A 121 -19.22 10.16 6.00
N TYR A 122 -18.50 9.83 4.93
CA TYR A 122 -17.23 9.13 5.04
C TYR A 122 -16.14 10.08 5.56
N HIS A 123 -15.37 9.63 6.55
CA HIS A 123 -14.15 10.28 6.99
C HIS A 123 -12.96 9.63 6.27
N ALA A 124 -12.18 10.44 5.55
CA ALA A 124 -10.84 10.07 5.10
C ALA A 124 -9.80 10.55 6.12
N GLY A 125 -8.67 9.85 6.22
CA GLY A 125 -7.63 10.13 7.20
C GLY A 125 -8.06 9.81 8.63
N GLY A 126 -7.39 10.46 9.59
CA GLY A 126 -7.60 10.18 11.02
C GLY A 126 -6.69 9.08 11.57
N PRO A 127 -6.68 8.91 12.91
CA PRO A 127 -5.92 7.87 13.57
C PRO A 127 -6.55 6.49 13.33
N GLU A 128 -5.76 5.44 13.49
CA GLU A 128 -6.13 4.05 13.15
C GLU A 128 -7.38 3.58 13.91
N GLU A 129 -7.53 3.94 15.18
CA GLU A 129 -8.76 3.62 15.92
C GLU A 129 -9.98 4.32 15.28
N LEU A 130 -9.88 5.61 14.95
CA LEU A 130 -10.99 6.30 14.31
C LEU A 130 -11.40 5.62 13.00
N ILE A 131 -10.41 5.24 12.18
CA ILE A 131 -10.62 4.50 10.92
C ILE A 131 -11.36 3.17 11.20
N ALA A 132 -10.92 2.41 12.21
CA ALA A 132 -11.49 1.12 12.54
C ALA A 132 -12.94 1.18 13.05
N TRP A 133 -13.29 2.21 13.84
CA TRP A 133 -14.63 2.37 14.42
C TRP A 133 -15.61 3.15 13.54
N GLN A 134 -15.16 4.02 12.64
CA GLN A 134 -16.03 4.76 11.73
C GLN A 134 -16.31 4.03 10.40
N GLY A 135 -15.65 2.90 10.15
CA GLY A 135 -15.81 2.14 8.91
C GLY A 135 -15.03 2.73 7.75
N GLY A 136 -13.73 2.99 7.98
CA GLY A 136 -12.78 3.36 6.94
C GLY A 136 -12.84 2.41 5.74
N SER A 137 -12.71 2.95 4.54
CA SER A 137 -12.89 2.22 3.27
C SER A 137 -11.77 2.47 2.26
N MET A 138 -10.87 3.42 2.56
CA MET A 138 -9.69 3.68 1.76
C MET A 138 -8.63 2.61 2.04
N CYS A 139 -8.10 2.03 0.97
CA CYS A 139 -7.10 0.97 1.05
C CYS A 139 -5.91 1.33 1.95
N ASN A 140 -5.33 2.53 1.83
CA ASN A 140 -4.18 2.94 2.63
C ASN A 140 -4.52 3.14 4.12
N GLU A 141 -5.71 3.64 4.44
CA GLU A 141 -6.20 3.80 5.82
C GLU A 141 -6.42 2.44 6.48
N MET A 142 -7.09 1.52 5.77
CA MET A 142 -7.30 0.14 6.25
C MET A 142 -5.98 -0.60 6.44
N ASN A 143 -5.01 -0.43 5.52
CA ASN A 143 -3.68 -1.02 5.68
C ASN A 143 -2.94 -0.45 6.89
N ARG A 144 -3.10 0.84 7.22
CA ARG A 144 -2.52 1.38 8.46
C ARG A 144 -3.08 0.71 9.70
N VAL A 145 -4.39 0.45 9.73
CA VAL A 145 -5.02 -0.31 10.84
C VAL A 145 -4.44 -1.72 10.89
N PHE A 146 -4.40 -2.43 9.75
CA PHE A 146 -3.85 -3.79 9.67
C PHE A 146 -2.39 -3.85 10.12
N MET A 147 -1.55 -2.96 9.60
CA MET A 147 -0.14 -2.86 9.98
C MET A 147 0.00 -2.65 11.49
N VAL A 148 -0.74 -1.69 12.09
CA VAL A 148 -0.70 -1.44 13.53
C VAL A 148 -1.13 -2.66 14.34
N MET A 149 -2.18 -3.36 13.91
CA MET A 149 -2.63 -4.59 14.58
C MET A 149 -1.56 -5.71 14.51
N CYS A 150 -0.91 -5.89 13.37
CA CYS A 150 0.23 -6.82 13.23
C CYS A 150 1.36 -6.44 14.20
N GLN A 151 1.69 -5.16 14.30
CA GLN A 151 2.76 -4.67 15.17
C GLN A 151 2.43 -4.85 16.65
N ILE A 152 1.17 -4.65 17.06
CA ILE A 152 0.69 -4.97 18.41
C ILE A 152 0.83 -6.47 18.69
N ALA A 153 0.53 -7.31 17.71
CA ALA A 153 0.68 -8.77 17.78
C ALA A 153 2.14 -9.26 17.68
N GLY A 154 3.11 -8.35 17.58
CA GLY A 154 4.55 -8.68 17.55
C GLY A 154 5.15 -8.90 16.17
N PHE A 155 4.37 -8.70 15.10
CA PHE A 155 4.85 -8.86 13.72
C PHE A 155 5.33 -7.55 13.13
N ALA A 156 6.50 -7.57 12.48
CA ALA A 156 6.93 -6.42 11.69
C ALA A 156 6.02 -6.23 10.48
N SER A 157 5.64 -4.99 10.19
CA SER A 157 4.81 -4.69 9.02
C SER A 157 5.23 -3.37 8.36
N ARG A 158 4.99 -3.27 7.05
CA ARG A 158 5.30 -2.09 6.24
C ARG A 158 4.28 -1.86 5.15
N TYR A 159 4.22 -0.62 4.69
CA TYR A 159 3.28 -0.21 3.65
C TYR A 159 3.84 -0.53 2.28
N VAL A 160 2.97 -1.02 1.40
CA VAL A 160 3.25 -1.18 -0.02
C VAL A 160 2.26 -0.34 -0.81
N GLY A 161 2.77 0.46 -1.74
CA GLY A 161 1.96 1.21 -2.69
C GLY A 161 2.07 0.61 -4.09
N HIS A 162 0.94 0.41 -4.75
CA HIS A 162 0.86 0.14 -6.18
C HIS A 162 0.31 1.35 -6.89
N TYR A 163 1.08 2.00 -7.75
CA TYR A 163 0.61 3.16 -8.50
C TYR A 163 0.30 2.82 -9.94
N SER A 164 -0.83 3.33 -10.42
CA SER A 164 -1.17 3.21 -11.83
C SER A 164 -0.30 4.10 -12.69
N ALA A 165 0.44 3.50 -13.62
CA ALA A 165 1.05 4.27 -14.67
C ALA A 165 -0.02 5.04 -15.45
N VAL A 166 0.34 6.25 -15.83
CA VAL A 166 -0.50 7.07 -16.69
C VAL A 166 -0.30 6.61 -18.11
N ARG A 167 -1.39 6.23 -18.75
CA ARG A 167 -1.39 5.92 -20.18
C ARG A 167 -1.86 7.12 -20.99
N PRO A 168 -1.07 7.58 -22.00
CA PRO A 168 -1.47 8.66 -22.89
C PRO A 168 -2.53 8.22 -23.90
N ASP A 169 -2.63 6.90 -24.16
CA ASP A 169 -3.54 6.26 -25.12
C ASP A 169 -4.87 5.76 -24.49
N ARG A 170 -4.96 5.60 -23.16
CA ARG A 170 -6.21 5.14 -22.50
C ARG A 170 -7.10 6.30 -22.04
N LYS A 171 -8.42 6.07 -21.96
CA LYS A 171 -9.35 6.98 -21.27
C LYS A 171 -8.92 7.13 -19.80
N LEU A 172 -9.19 8.31 -19.21
CA LEU A 172 -8.83 8.62 -17.82
C LEU A 172 -9.36 7.52 -16.89
N THR A 173 -8.48 6.72 -16.33
CA THR A 173 -8.80 5.97 -15.13
C THR A 173 -8.56 6.90 -13.95
N THR A 174 -9.58 7.05 -13.09
CA THR A 174 -9.45 7.81 -11.83
C THR A 174 -8.58 7.07 -10.81
N TYR A 175 -8.05 5.90 -11.16
CA TYR A 175 -7.23 5.09 -10.29
C TYR A 175 -5.84 5.73 -10.16
N ALA A 176 -5.56 6.23 -8.96
CA ALA A 176 -4.25 6.75 -8.57
C ALA A 176 -3.32 5.60 -8.14
N GLY A 177 -3.88 4.59 -7.48
CA GLY A 177 -3.15 3.44 -6.97
C GLY A 177 -3.96 2.60 -5.99
N HIS A 178 -3.29 1.68 -5.32
CA HIS A 178 -3.83 0.83 -4.26
C HIS A 178 -2.76 0.60 -3.20
N GLY A 179 -3.14 0.74 -1.93
CA GLY A 179 -2.29 0.43 -0.80
C GLY A 179 -2.50 -1.01 -0.36
N VAL A 180 -1.42 -1.67 0.01
CA VAL A 180 -1.36 -2.99 0.65
C VAL A 180 -0.28 -2.99 1.73
N ALA A 181 -0.01 -4.14 2.34
CA ALA A 181 1.02 -4.28 3.34
C ALA A 181 1.92 -5.48 3.05
N GLU A 182 3.14 -5.42 3.58
CA GLU A 182 3.94 -6.62 3.83
C GLU A 182 4.10 -6.82 5.34
N VAL A 183 4.10 -8.08 5.77
CA VAL A 183 4.31 -8.48 7.15
C VAL A 183 5.45 -9.48 7.20
N PHE A 184 6.37 -9.32 8.16
CA PHE A 184 7.44 -10.28 8.40
C PHE A 184 6.91 -11.41 9.28
N VAL A 185 6.70 -12.58 8.69
CA VAL A 185 6.06 -13.74 9.31
C VAL A 185 6.68 -15.01 8.73
N GLU A 186 6.83 -16.07 9.53
CA GLU A 186 7.48 -17.32 9.10
C GLU A 186 8.92 -17.11 8.54
N GLY A 187 9.61 -16.08 9.01
CA GLY A 187 11.01 -15.80 8.64
C GLY A 187 11.20 -15.00 7.35
N SER A 188 10.13 -14.60 6.65
CA SER A 188 10.20 -13.81 5.42
C SER A 188 9.17 -12.67 5.39
N TRP A 189 9.35 -11.71 4.48
CA TRP A 189 8.32 -10.72 4.19
C TRP A 189 7.25 -11.33 3.30
N ALA A 190 5.98 -11.13 3.66
CA ALA A 190 4.84 -11.69 2.94
C ALA A 190 3.82 -10.60 2.59
N TYR A 191 3.22 -10.70 1.40
CA TYR A 191 2.26 -9.75 0.85
C TYR A 191 0.85 -9.97 1.39
N PHE A 192 0.19 -8.90 1.81
CA PHE A 192 -1.20 -8.92 2.27
C PHE A 192 -2.00 -7.71 1.75
N ASP A 193 -3.11 -7.97 1.09
CA ASP A 193 -4.12 -6.97 0.70
C ASP A 193 -5.32 -7.06 1.65
N ILE A 194 -5.72 -5.92 2.22
CA ILE A 194 -6.91 -5.75 3.08
C ILE A 194 -8.22 -6.22 2.45
N ARG A 195 -8.25 -6.64 1.18
CA ARG A 195 -9.36 -7.36 0.55
C ARG A 195 -9.38 -8.87 0.86
N GLY A 196 -8.56 -9.31 1.82
CA GLY A 196 -8.40 -10.73 2.16
C GLY A 196 -7.57 -11.49 1.12
N ARG A 197 -6.52 -10.85 0.57
CA ARG A 197 -5.61 -11.54 -0.35
C ARG A 197 -4.23 -11.68 0.27
N HIS A 198 -3.67 -12.87 0.13
CA HIS A 198 -2.24 -13.15 0.22
C HIS A 198 -1.89 -14.07 -0.95
N PHE A 199 -0.60 -14.34 -1.11
CA PHE A 199 -0.11 -15.20 -2.18
C PHE A 199 0.88 -16.20 -1.60
N GLU A 200 0.86 -17.40 -2.14
CA GLU A 200 1.74 -18.49 -1.76
C GLU A 200 2.47 -19.03 -2.99
N TRP A 201 3.72 -19.44 -2.80
CA TRP A 201 4.45 -20.31 -3.72
C TRP A 201 3.82 -21.71 -3.75
N PRO A 202 4.14 -22.54 -4.76
CA PRO A 202 3.61 -23.91 -4.85
C PRO A 202 3.92 -24.80 -3.64
N ASP A 203 4.99 -24.51 -2.91
CA ASP A 203 5.38 -25.21 -1.67
C ASP A 203 4.61 -24.70 -0.42
N GLY A 204 3.71 -23.74 -0.58
CA GLY A 204 2.92 -23.14 0.48
C GLY A 204 3.62 -22.01 1.24
N THR A 205 4.85 -21.63 0.88
CA THR A 205 5.52 -20.46 1.47
C THR A 205 4.85 -19.16 1.04
N LEU A 206 4.75 -18.20 1.95
CA LEU A 206 4.13 -16.91 1.66
C LEU A 206 5.03 -16.07 0.72
N ALA A 207 4.44 -15.50 -0.32
CA ALA A 207 5.13 -14.67 -1.29
C ALA A 207 5.17 -13.20 -0.88
N SER A 208 6.33 -12.57 -1.04
CA SER A 208 6.54 -11.12 -0.89
C SER A 208 6.07 -10.34 -2.12
N LEU A 209 6.02 -9.01 -2.03
CA LEU A 209 5.86 -8.15 -3.20
C LEU A 209 6.95 -8.40 -4.25
N TRP A 210 8.19 -8.64 -3.82
CA TRP A 210 9.30 -8.88 -4.74
C TRP A 210 9.14 -10.20 -5.50
N ASP A 211 8.70 -11.25 -4.80
CA ASP A 211 8.37 -12.53 -5.43
C ASP A 211 7.28 -12.35 -6.49
N LEU A 212 6.27 -11.55 -6.19
CA LEU A 212 5.17 -11.25 -7.11
C LEU A 212 5.60 -10.42 -8.33
N ILE A 213 6.58 -9.53 -8.17
CA ILE A 213 7.19 -8.78 -9.29
C ILE A 213 7.99 -9.72 -10.19
N ARG A 214 8.78 -10.63 -9.57
CA ARG A 214 9.66 -11.56 -10.27
C ARG A 214 8.92 -12.75 -10.89
N ASN A 215 7.78 -13.12 -10.32
CA ASN A 215 6.93 -14.22 -10.77
C ASN A 215 5.44 -13.84 -10.71
N PRO A 216 4.93 -13.12 -11.72
CA PRO A 216 3.53 -12.70 -11.78
C PRO A 216 2.52 -13.86 -11.85
N ASP A 217 2.94 -15.07 -12.21
CA ASP A 217 2.04 -16.23 -12.28
C ASP A 217 1.47 -16.63 -10.91
N LEU A 218 2.15 -16.23 -9.83
CA LEU A 218 1.64 -16.34 -8.46
C LEU A 218 0.29 -15.62 -8.28
N TYR A 219 -0.05 -14.61 -9.08
CA TYR A 219 -1.37 -13.98 -9.02
C TYR A 219 -2.50 -14.85 -9.56
N VAL A 220 -2.18 -15.67 -10.56
CA VAL A 220 -3.13 -16.45 -11.34
C VAL A 220 -3.33 -17.81 -10.69
N HIS A 221 -2.22 -18.44 -10.31
CA HIS A 221 -2.19 -19.79 -9.77
C HIS A 221 -2.04 -19.75 -8.26
N GLN A 222 -3.18 -19.77 -7.56
CA GLN A 222 -3.25 -19.87 -6.11
C GLN A 222 -4.15 -21.04 -5.72
N PRO A 223 -3.79 -21.80 -4.66
CA PRO A 223 -4.61 -22.90 -4.20
C PRO A 223 -5.95 -22.37 -3.68
N GLU A 224 -6.97 -23.24 -3.67
CA GLU A 224 -8.33 -22.84 -3.27
C GLU A 224 -8.36 -22.33 -1.82
N THR A 225 -7.55 -22.90 -0.94
CA THR A 225 -7.36 -22.47 0.45
C THR A 225 -6.96 -20.99 0.59
N VAL A 226 -6.24 -20.43 -0.38
CA VAL A 226 -5.90 -18.99 -0.44
C VAL A 226 -7.04 -18.19 -1.06
N ARG A 227 -7.69 -18.74 -2.10
CA ARG A 227 -8.75 -18.07 -2.85
C ARG A 227 -10.02 -17.83 -2.02
N ILE A 228 -10.38 -18.75 -1.12
CA ILE A 228 -11.58 -18.65 -0.28
C ILE A 228 -11.55 -17.46 0.71
N LEU A 229 -10.37 -16.94 1.05
CA LEU A 229 -10.24 -15.80 1.97
C LEU A 229 -10.59 -14.46 1.31
N ARG A 230 -10.62 -14.44 -0.03
CA ARG A 230 -10.93 -13.25 -0.82
C ARG A 230 -12.37 -12.83 -0.55
N ASP A 231 -12.55 -11.53 -0.31
CA ASP A 231 -13.89 -11.00 -0.12
C ASP A 231 -14.71 -11.06 -1.42
N PRO A 232 -15.84 -11.78 -1.47
CA PRO A 232 -16.69 -11.82 -2.66
C PRO A 232 -17.23 -10.43 -3.05
N ARG A 233 -17.39 -9.51 -2.08
CA ARG A 233 -17.82 -8.12 -2.30
C ARG A 233 -16.79 -7.31 -3.07
N HIS A 234 -15.55 -7.78 -3.09
CA HIS A 234 -14.44 -7.19 -3.84
C HIS A 234 -14.07 -7.98 -5.11
N ASN A 235 -14.83 -9.03 -5.46
CA ASN A 235 -14.47 -9.99 -6.51
C ASN A 235 -14.74 -9.50 -7.93
N ASN A 236 -15.69 -8.56 -8.10
CA ASN A 236 -15.93 -7.86 -9.38
C ASN A 236 -14.79 -6.91 -9.75
N TRP A 237 -13.84 -6.76 -8.84
CA TRP A 237 -12.67 -5.94 -9.00
C TRP A 237 -11.44 -6.84 -8.93
N ASN A 238 -10.74 -6.92 -10.07
CA ASN A 238 -9.42 -7.51 -10.14
C ASN A 238 -8.26 -6.49 -10.11
N PRO A 239 -8.23 -5.48 -9.20
CA PRO A 239 -7.09 -4.58 -9.10
C PRO A 239 -5.84 -5.31 -8.64
N GLY A 240 -5.91 -6.40 -7.88
CA GLY A 240 -4.69 -7.12 -7.50
C GLY A 240 -3.92 -7.62 -8.72
N GLN A 241 -4.61 -8.23 -9.68
CA GLN A 241 -3.99 -8.64 -10.94
C GLN A 241 -3.66 -7.43 -11.81
N ARG A 242 -4.58 -6.48 -12.02
CA ARG A 242 -4.30 -5.32 -12.89
C ARG A 242 -3.22 -4.39 -12.34
N LEU A 243 -3.20 -4.12 -11.03
CA LEU A 243 -2.30 -3.17 -10.36
C LEU A 243 -0.94 -3.74 -10.01
N VAL A 244 -0.71 -5.04 -10.18
CA VAL A 244 0.64 -5.61 -10.01
C VAL A 244 1.19 -6.19 -11.29
N MET A 245 0.34 -6.68 -12.20
CA MET A 245 0.73 -7.18 -13.52
C MET A 245 0.90 -6.08 -14.57
N TRP A 246 1.49 -4.94 -14.14
CA TRP A 246 2.26 -4.00 -14.97
C TRP A 246 1.48 -2.93 -15.80
N PRO A 247 2.14 -1.79 -16.16
CA PRO A 247 3.30 -1.18 -15.51
C PRO A 247 2.81 -0.36 -14.33
N HIS A 248 2.77 -0.98 -13.16
CA HIS A 248 2.46 -0.28 -11.94
C HIS A 248 3.76 0.05 -11.23
N LEU A 249 3.91 1.28 -10.77
CA LEU A 249 5.05 1.63 -9.95
C LEU A 249 4.80 1.07 -8.55
N GLN A 250 5.57 0.04 -8.15
CA GLN A 250 5.50 -0.52 -6.81
C GLN A 250 6.50 0.17 -5.90
N VAL A 251 6.06 0.51 -4.70
CA VAL A 251 6.87 1.19 -3.70
C VAL A 251 6.70 0.55 -2.33
N ILE A 252 7.74 0.59 -1.53
CA ILE A 252 7.71 0.23 -0.11
C ILE A 252 7.94 1.49 0.71
N ALA A 253 7.16 1.66 1.77
CA ALA A 253 7.39 2.67 2.79
C ALA A 253 7.31 2.06 4.18
N ASN A 254 8.24 2.47 5.05
CA ASN A 254 8.15 2.14 6.46
C ASN A 254 7.07 3.00 7.12
N TYR A 255 6.08 2.33 7.70
CA TYR A 255 5.12 2.95 8.60
C TYR A 255 5.30 2.33 10.00
N ASP A 256 6.10 3.01 10.82
CA ASP A 256 6.38 2.61 12.21
C ASP A 256 5.86 3.68 13.18
N ALA A 257 5.65 3.31 14.44
CA ALA A 257 5.28 4.16 15.56
C ALA A 257 6.16 5.42 15.69
N ALA A 258 7.42 5.35 15.28
CA ALA A 258 8.32 6.51 15.25
C ALA A 258 7.88 7.59 14.23
N VAL A 259 7.27 7.17 13.12
CA VAL A 259 6.68 8.07 12.11
C VAL A 259 5.41 8.72 12.65
N ARG A 260 4.64 8.01 13.50
CA ARG A 260 3.41 8.57 14.10
C ARG A 260 3.64 9.85 14.88
N ARG A 261 4.71 9.94 15.68
CA ARG A 261 5.00 11.16 16.47
C ARG A 261 5.24 12.40 15.61
N LYS A 262 5.52 12.22 14.32
CA LYS A 262 5.81 13.30 13.36
C LYS A 262 4.62 13.60 12.44
N CYS A 263 3.55 12.82 12.53
CA CYS A 263 2.39 12.92 11.64
C CYS A 263 1.20 13.56 12.33
N THR A 264 0.42 14.31 11.56
CA THR A 264 -0.95 14.67 11.92
C THR A 264 -1.93 13.61 11.45
N TYR A 265 -3.08 13.54 12.10
CA TYR A 265 -4.14 12.57 11.81
C TYR A 265 -5.45 13.31 11.63
N THR A 266 -5.48 14.21 10.65
CA THR A 266 -6.63 15.09 10.43
C THR A 266 -7.74 14.29 9.74
N PRO A 267 -8.90 14.07 10.38
CA PRO A 267 -10.04 13.47 9.69
C PRO A 267 -10.59 14.49 8.68
N VAL A 268 -10.96 13.99 7.51
CA VAL A 268 -11.43 14.77 6.38
C VAL A 268 -12.82 14.28 6.01
N ILE A 269 -13.82 15.15 6.21
CA ILE A 269 -15.21 14.84 5.85
C ILE A 269 -15.36 14.91 4.33
N GLN A 270 -15.76 13.80 3.72
CA GLN A 270 -16.04 13.73 2.29
C GLN A 270 -17.47 14.17 1.99
N THR A 271 -17.67 15.47 1.81
CA THR A 271 -18.94 16.04 1.32
C THR A 271 -19.03 15.92 -0.21
N PRO A 272 -20.24 15.95 -0.81
CA PRO A 272 -20.38 15.98 -2.28
C PRO A 272 -19.60 17.13 -2.95
N ALA A 273 -19.55 18.31 -2.30
CA ALA A 273 -18.79 19.45 -2.78
C ALA A 273 -17.27 19.18 -2.77
N ARG A 274 -16.75 18.57 -1.69
CA ARG A 274 -15.35 18.16 -1.62
C ARG A 274 -15.03 17.10 -2.67
N ALA A 275 -15.88 16.07 -2.81
CA ALA A 275 -15.70 15.03 -3.81
C ALA A 275 -15.62 15.60 -5.24
N ARG A 276 -16.41 16.63 -5.55
CA ARG A 276 -16.34 17.36 -6.83
C ARG A 276 -15.00 18.07 -7.00
N LYS A 277 -14.55 18.85 -6.01
CA LYS A 277 -13.24 19.51 -6.01
C LYS A 277 -12.09 18.53 -6.20
N LEU A 278 -12.13 17.37 -5.53
CA LEU A 278 -11.13 16.32 -5.66
C LEU A 278 -11.11 15.71 -7.07
N ARG A 279 -12.28 15.47 -7.68
CA ARG A 279 -12.37 15.00 -9.07
C ARG A 279 -11.79 16.01 -10.05
N GLU A 280 -12.04 17.31 -9.86
CA GLU A 280 -11.48 18.38 -10.69
C GLU A 280 -9.95 18.47 -10.54
N ALA A 281 -9.44 18.46 -9.30
CA ALA A 281 -8.00 18.43 -9.04
C ALA A 281 -7.34 17.20 -9.68
N SER A 282 -7.96 16.02 -9.52
CA SER A 282 -7.47 14.77 -10.11
C SER A 282 -7.39 14.82 -11.64
N ARG A 283 -8.39 15.43 -12.30
CA ARG A 283 -8.38 15.66 -13.76
C ARG A 283 -7.22 16.57 -14.17
N LYS A 284 -7.01 17.69 -13.47
CA LYS A 284 -5.90 18.63 -13.76
C LYS A 284 -4.54 17.96 -13.61
N ILE A 285 -4.28 17.33 -12.46
CA ILE A 285 -3.03 16.61 -12.17
C ILE A 285 -2.77 15.52 -13.22
N THR A 286 -3.79 14.76 -13.61
CA THR A 286 -3.63 13.71 -14.63
C THR A 286 -3.42 14.27 -16.03
N ALA A 287 -4.04 15.39 -16.39
CA ALA A 287 -3.82 16.06 -17.67
C ALA A 287 -2.38 16.58 -17.81
N GLU A 288 -1.83 17.17 -16.75
CA GLU A 288 -0.44 17.60 -16.70
C GLU A 288 0.53 16.43 -16.86
N ALA A 289 0.31 15.33 -16.13
CA ALA A 289 1.13 14.12 -16.26
C ALA A 289 1.13 13.60 -17.71
N ARG A 290 -0.03 13.56 -18.37
CA ARG A 290 -0.13 13.16 -19.79
C ARG A 290 0.63 14.09 -20.73
N LYS A 291 0.56 15.40 -20.50
CA LYS A 291 1.30 16.38 -21.30
C LYS A 291 2.80 16.09 -21.22
N LYS A 292 3.32 15.84 -20.00
CA LYS A 292 4.72 15.46 -19.78
C LYS A 292 5.04 14.14 -20.51
N LEU A 293 4.21 13.10 -20.36
CA LEU A 293 4.46 11.81 -21.00
C LEU A 293 4.45 11.87 -22.53
N ARG A 294 3.54 12.64 -23.13
CA ARG A 294 3.53 12.85 -24.59
C ARG A 294 4.80 13.52 -25.08
N LYS A 295 5.38 14.43 -24.30
CA LYS A 295 6.66 15.06 -24.62
C LYS A 295 7.78 14.01 -24.63
N VAL A 296 7.86 13.21 -23.57
CA VAL A 296 8.88 12.15 -23.42
C VAL A 296 8.80 11.10 -24.54
N LEU A 297 7.58 10.72 -24.95
CA LEU A 297 7.37 9.83 -26.11
C LEU A 297 7.86 10.45 -27.43
N LYS A 298 7.65 11.75 -27.64
CA LYS A 298 8.15 12.46 -28.83
C LYS A 298 9.68 12.56 -28.85
N GLU A 299 10.33 12.50 -27.69
CA GLU A 299 11.78 12.51 -27.53
C GLU A 299 12.41 11.12 -27.71
N GLY A 300 11.64 10.12 -28.15
CA GLY A 300 12.14 8.79 -28.49
C GLY A 300 12.09 7.78 -27.34
N TYR A 301 11.51 8.13 -26.19
CA TYR A 301 11.31 7.16 -25.12
C TYR A 301 10.36 6.05 -25.56
N THR A 302 10.79 4.80 -25.41
CA THR A 302 9.95 3.63 -25.65
C THR A 302 9.34 3.19 -24.32
N PRO A 303 8.01 3.26 -24.13
CA PRO A 303 7.38 2.74 -22.94
C PRO A 303 7.64 1.24 -22.85
N PRO A 304 7.69 0.68 -21.63
CA PRO A 304 7.86 -0.76 -21.50
C PRO A 304 6.69 -1.46 -22.24
N ALA A 305 6.96 -2.61 -22.88
CA ALA A 305 6.21 -3.32 -23.94
C ALA A 305 4.66 -3.34 -23.86
N ARG A 306 3.96 -4.46 -23.98
CA ARG A 306 2.57 -4.66 -23.50
C ARG A 306 2.55 -6.08 -22.95
N THR A 307 1.95 -6.32 -21.79
CA THR A 307 1.77 -7.68 -21.30
C THR A 307 0.49 -8.27 -21.92
N PRO A 308 0.33 -9.60 -21.97
CA PRO A 308 -0.92 -10.24 -22.40
C PRO A 308 -2.16 -9.83 -21.58
N TRP A 309 -1.95 -9.12 -20.48
CA TRP A 309 -2.96 -8.71 -19.50
C TRP A 309 -3.47 -7.27 -19.69
N ASP A 310 -2.98 -6.56 -20.72
CA ASP A 310 -3.31 -5.17 -21.03
C ASP A 310 -4.69 -5.00 -21.69
#